data_AF-A0A953WPK0-F1
#
_entry.id   AF-A0A953WPK0-F1
#
_cell.length_a   1.000
_cell.length_b   1.000
_cell.length_c   1.000
_cell.angle_alpha   90.00
_cell.angle_beta   90.00
_cell.angle_gamma   90.00
#
_symmetry.space_group_name_H-M   'P 1'
#
loop_
_entity.id
_entity.type
_entity.pdbx_description
1 polymer ?
#
loop_
_entity_poly.entity_id
_entity_poly.type
_entity_poly.pdbx_seq_one_letter_code
_entity_poly.pdbx_strand_id
1 'polypeptide(L)'
;MTRKTITATLVIAGAVLLFSVMAAPASAQDISVVAPTAESGLSMRVVQLFVLVTVLSMAPGIAMMVTCLPFMLIVFSILRQAIGLQQSPPNMLIVSLALFLTYFV
;
A
#
# COMPACT_ATOMS: atom_id res chain seq x y z
N MET A 1 -36.68 6.76 6.26
CA MET A 1 -35.29 6.78 5.77
C MET A 1 -34.25 6.30 6.80
N THR A 2 -34.61 6.17 8.08
CA THR A 2 -33.73 5.81 9.22
C THR A 2 -33.37 4.33 9.36
N ARG A 3 -34.15 3.40 8.80
CA ARG A 3 -33.86 1.95 8.95
C ARG A 3 -32.72 1.45 8.05
N LYS A 4 -32.55 2.03 6.85
CA LYS A 4 -31.51 1.63 5.89
C LYS A 4 -30.11 2.10 6.28
N THR A 5 -30.00 3.22 7.00
CA THR A 5 -28.71 3.71 7.52
C THR A 5 -28.26 2.90 8.72
N ILE A 6 -29.17 2.51 9.61
CA ILE A 6 -28.86 1.67 10.78
C ILE A 6 -28.38 0.27 10.35
N THR A 7 -29.03 -0.36 9.36
CA THR A 7 -28.55 -1.65 8.83
C THR A 7 -27.22 -1.52 8.10
N ALA A 8 -26.97 -0.44 7.36
CA ALA A 8 -25.66 -0.20 6.73
C ALA A 8 -24.54 -0.03 7.76
N THR A 9 -24.75 0.76 8.82
CA THR A 9 -23.75 0.93 9.90
C THR A 9 -23.52 -0.37 10.66
N LEU A 10 -24.55 -1.19 10.86
CA LEU A 10 -24.43 -2.49 11.53
C LEU A 10 -23.70 -3.54 10.66
N VAL A 11 -23.88 -3.50 9.34
CA VAL A 11 -23.11 -4.33 8.39
C VAL A 11 -21.65 -3.89 8.34
N ILE A 12 -21.36 -2.59 8.36
CA ILE A 12 -19.99 -2.08 8.40
C ILE A 12 -19.31 -2.45 9.73
N ALA A 13 -20.00 -2.29 10.87
CA ALA A 13 -19.51 -2.72 12.17
C ALA A 13 -19.28 -4.25 12.21
N GLY A 14 -20.19 -5.03 11.62
CA GLY A 14 -20.05 -6.48 11.48
C GLY A 14 -18.86 -6.88 10.62
N ALA A 15 -18.61 -6.16 9.52
CA ALA A 15 -17.44 -6.40 8.65
C ALA A 15 -16.12 -6.04 9.36
N VAL A 16 -16.09 -4.97 10.15
CA VAL A 16 -14.92 -4.59 10.96
C VAL A 16 -14.66 -5.63 12.06
N LEU A 17 -15.71 -6.15 12.69
CA LEU A 17 -15.58 -7.22 13.69
C LEU A 17 -15.09 -8.55 13.06
N LEU A 18 -15.58 -8.89 11.86
CA LEU A 18 -15.10 -10.06 11.11
C LEU A 18 -13.64 -9.89 10.66
N PHE A 19 -13.22 -8.68 10.29
CA PHE A 19 -11.84 -8.39 9.91
C PHE A 19 -10.88 -8.50 11.12
N SER A 20 -11.32 -8.08 12.32
CA SER A 20 -10.55 -8.29 13.56
C SER A 20 -10.45 -9.76 13.98
N VAL A 21 -11.43 -10.61 13.66
CA VAL A 21 -11.38 -12.05 13.96
C VAL A 21 -10.43 -12.81 13.03
N MET A 22 -10.17 -12.29 11.83
CA MET A 22 -9.14 -12.81 10.91
C MET A 22 -7.71 -12.35 11.26
N ALA A 23 -7.52 -11.63 12.36
CA ALA A 23 -6.20 -11.35 12.89
C ALA A 23 -5.56 -12.65 13.42
N ALA A 24 -4.93 -13.40 12.52
CA ALA A 24 -4.00 -14.47 12.87
C ALA A 24 -2.93 -13.92 13.83
N PRO A 25 -2.33 -14.74 14.72
CA PRO A 25 -1.20 -14.29 15.51
C PRO A 25 -0.15 -13.75 14.55
N ALA A 26 0.10 -12.45 14.63
CA ALA A 26 1.21 -11.83 13.92
C ALA A 26 2.46 -12.53 14.44
N SER A 27 2.96 -13.50 13.67
CA SER A 27 4.26 -14.10 13.90
C SER A 27 5.23 -12.93 13.93
N ALA A 28 5.63 -12.54 15.15
CA ALA A 28 6.57 -11.47 15.37
C ALA A 28 7.78 -11.82 14.51
N GLN A 29 8.01 -11.04 13.48
CA GLN A 29 9.08 -11.28 12.54
C GLN A 29 10.38 -11.18 13.34
N ASP A 30 10.98 -12.32 13.67
CA ASP A 30 12.26 -12.37 14.35
C ASP A 30 13.32 -11.96 13.33
N ILE A 31 13.52 -10.65 13.20
CA ILE A 31 14.46 -10.04 12.26
C ILE A 31 15.87 -10.31 12.79
N SER A 32 16.38 -11.50 12.50
CA SER A 32 17.76 -11.95 12.73
C SER A 32 18.69 -11.67 11.53
N VAL A 33 18.34 -10.66 10.71
CA VAL A 33 19.00 -10.35 9.43
C VAL A 33 20.44 -9.83 9.59
N VAL A 34 20.89 -9.56 10.80
CA VAL A 34 22.30 -9.44 11.16
C VAL A 34 22.40 -10.06 12.54
N ALA A 35 23.30 -11.01 12.76
CA ALA A 35 23.59 -11.49 14.10
C ALA A 35 24.61 -10.53 14.75
N PRO A 36 24.21 -9.55 15.60
CA PRO A 36 25.04 -9.25 16.74
C PRO A 36 24.64 -10.29 17.79
N THR A 37 25.63 -11.09 18.19
CA THR A 37 25.62 -11.86 19.44
C THR A 37 24.92 -11.08 20.55
N ALA A 38 24.18 -11.80 21.39
CA ALA A 38 23.25 -11.43 22.48
C ALA A 38 23.61 -10.27 23.44
N GLU A 39 24.67 -9.51 23.20
CA GLU A 39 25.31 -8.53 24.07
C GLU A 39 25.08 -7.08 23.61
N SER A 40 24.52 -6.85 22.41
CA SER A 40 24.35 -5.49 21.89
C SER A 40 23.02 -4.87 22.35
N GLY A 41 23.09 -3.94 23.31
CA GLY A 41 21.94 -3.27 23.92
C GLY A 41 21.02 -2.51 22.95
N LEU A 42 19.93 -1.95 23.50
CA LEU A 42 18.85 -1.22 22.80
C LEU A 42 19.34 -0.29 21.66
N SER A 43 20.53 0.30 21.80
CA SER A 43 21.16 1.15 20.78
C SER A 43 21.38 0.45 19.43
N MET A 44 21.89 -0.79 19.40
CA MET A 44 22.11 -1.49 18.12
C MET A 44 20.81 -1.90 17.44
N ARG A 45 19.77 -2.22 18.21
CA ARG A 45 18.44 -2.50 17.67
C ARG A 45 17.85 -1.25 17.00
N VAL A 46 18.04 -0.07 17.60
CA VAL A 46 17.58 1.20 17.03
C VAL A 46 18.30 1.50 15.71
N VAL A 47 19.63 1.35 15.66
CA VAL A 47 20.42 1.55 14.43
C VAL A 47 19.99 0.58 13.33
N GLN A 48 19.78 -0.70 13.66
CA GLN A 48 19.31 -1.71 12.71
C GLN A 48 17.93 -1.36 12.13
N LEU A 49 16.97 -0.96 12.97
CA LEU A 49 15.65 -0.52 12.51
C LEU A 49 15.75 0.72 11.62
N PHE A 50 16.65 1.66 11.94
CA PHE A 50 16.86 2.86 11.15
C PHE A 50 17.35 2.54 9.74
N VAL A 51 18.32 1.61 9.61
CA VAL A 51 18.81 1.15 8.30
C VAL A 51 17.72 0.40 7.53
N LEU A 52 16.96 -0.47 8.20
CA LEU A 52 15.89 -1.25 7.56
C LEU A 52 14.79 -0.37 6.98
N VAL A 53 14.30 0.61 7.75
CA VAL A 53 13.28 1.57 7.30
C VAL A 53 13.81 2.42 6.15
N THR A 54 15.09 2.79 6.19
CA THR A 54 15.74 3.53 5.10
C THR A 54 15.70 2.74 3.79
N VAL A 55 16.07 1.46 3.81
CA VAL A 55 16.03 0.59 2.63
C VAL A 55 14.59 0.35 2.17
N LEU A 56 13.65 0.13 3.08
CA LEU A 56 12.24 -0.10 2.75
C LEU A 56 11.58 1.13 2.10
N SER A 57 12.02 2.34 2.47
CA SER A 57 11.55 3.60 1.86
C SER A 57 11.99 3.75 0.40
N MET A 58 13.16 3.20 0.03
CA MET A 58 13.62 3.20 -1.36
C MET A 58 12.91 2.15 -2.24
N ALA A 59 12.39 1.07 -1.64
CA ALA A 59 11.71 -0.01 -2.33
C ALA A 59 10.59 0.44 -3.30
N PRO A 60 9.64 1.31 -2.94
CA PRO A 60 8.63 1.80 -3.88
C PRO A 60 9.24 2.56 -5.06
N GLY A 61 10.31 3.35 -4.84
CA GLY A 61 10.99 4.07 -5.92
C GLY A 61 11.66 3.13 -6.92
N ILE A 62 12.32 2.08 -6.42
CA ILE A 62 12.92 1.04 -7.28
C ILE A 62 11.82 0.28 -8.05
N ALA A 63 10.71 -0.05 -7.39
CA ALA A 63 9.56 -0.67 -8.06
C ALA A 63 9.04 0.21 -9.20
N MET A 64 8.98 1.54 -9.04
CA MET A 64 8.64 2.46 -10.13
C MET A 64 9.64 2.41 -11.30
N MET A 65 10.93 2.25 -11.02
CA MET A 65 11.98 2.25 -12.05
C MET A 65 12.06 0.96 -12.85
N VAL A 66 11.77 -0.17 -12.22
CA VAL A 66 11.84 -1.50 -12.85
C VAL A 66 10.52 -1.88 -13.55
N THR A 67 9.42 -1.17 -13.27
CA THR A 67 8.10 -1.46 -13.84
C THR A 67 7.66 -0.41 -14.87
N CYS A 68 6.67 -0.77 -15.69
CA CYS A 68 6.06 0.14 -16.67
C CYS A 68 5.01 1.10 -16.04
N LEU A 69 4.83 1.07 -14.71
CA LEU A 69 3.78 1.83 -14.02
C LEU A 69 3.84 3.34 -14.28
N PRO A 70 5.00 4.03 -14.20
CA PRO A 70 5.06 5.47 -14.44
C PRO A 70 4.69 5.85 -15.89
N PHE A 71 5.10 5.03 -16.87
CA PHE A 71 4.77 5.27 -18.28
C PHE A 71 3.27 5.15 -18.54
N MET A 72 2.62 4.12 -18.02
CA MET A 72 1.16 3.96 -18.12
C MET A 72 0.41 5.14 -17.48
N LEU A 73 0.84 5.60 -16.30
CA LEU A 73 0.24 6.75 -15.62
C LEU A 73 0.36 8.05 -16.43
N ILE A 74 1.53 8.31 -17.03
CA ILE A 74 1.77 9.51 -17.83
C ILE A 74 0.88 9.50 -19.08
N VAL A 75 0.84 8.38 -19.80
CA VAL A 75 0.01 8.25 -21.02
C VAL A 75 -1.47 8.47 -20.69
N PHE A 76 -2.00 7.84 -19.64
CA PHE A 76 -3.39 8.04 -19.24
C PHE A 76 -3.67 9.46 -18.72
N SER A 77 -2.72 10.10 -18.04
CA SER A 77 -2.88 11.49 -17.60
C SER A 77 -2.91 12.47 -18.79
N ILE A 78 -2.10 12.23 -19.82
CA ILE A 78 -2.11 13.02 -21.05
C ILE A 78 -3.44 12.80 -21.80
N LEU A 79 -3.92 11.56 -21.90
CA LEU A 79 -5.21 11.26 -22.52
C LEU A 79 -6.37 11.97 -21.79
N ARG A 80 -6.34 12.04 -20.46
CA ARG A 80 -7.31 12.80 -19.68
C ARG A 80 -7.34 14.29 -20.05
N GLN A 81 -6.18 14.90 -20.27
CA GLN A 81 -6.09 16.30 -20.65
C GLN A 81 -6.55 16.51 -22.09
N ALA A 82 -6.24 15.57 -22.99
CA ALA A 82 -6.60 15.64 -24.40
C ALA A 82 -8.11 15.57 -24.66
N ILE A 83 -8.88 14.87 -23.81
CA ILE A 83 -10.34 14.74 -23.99
C ILE A 83 -11.15 15.96 -23.51
N GLY A 84 -10.52 16.97 -22.89
CA GLY A 84 -11.15 18.26 -22.58
C GLY A 84 -12.27 18.25 -21.53
N LEU A 85 -12.49 17.12 -20.84
CA LEU A 85 -13.53 16.99 -19.80
C LEU A 85 -12.96 17.36 -18.42
N GLN A 86 -13.68 18.20 -17.67
CA GLN A 86 -13.12 18.83 -16.47
C GLN A 86 -12.91 17.89 -15.27
N GLN A 87 -13.61 16.75 -15.17
CA GLN A 87 -13.51 15.86 -14.00
C GLN A 87 -13.62 14.37 -14.34
N SER A 88 -13.80 14.04 -15.62
CA SER A 88 -13.81 12.66 -16.10
C SER A 88 -12.48 12.36 -16.79
N PRO A 89 -11.77 11.26 -16.50
CA PRO A 89 -11.91 10.31 -15.38
C PRO A 89 -11.10 10.75 -14.13
N PRO A 90 -11.56 10.39 -12.91
CA PRO A 90 -10.85 10.69 -11.66
C PRO A 90 -9.49 10.01 -11.57
N ASN A 91 -8.52 10.65 -10.90
CA ASN A 91 -7.15 10.13 -10.76
C ASN A 91 -7.10 8.73 -10.14
N MET A 92 -8.04 8.40 -9.25
CA MET A 92 -8.12 7.08 -8.62
C MET A 92 -8.36 5.96 -9.65
N LEU A 93 -9.18 6.21 -10.67
CA LEU A 93 -9.44 5.21 -11.73
C LEU A 93 -8.25 5.06 -12.69
N ILE A 94 -7.54 6.14 -12.97
CA ILE A 94 -6.32 6.09 -13.80
C ILE A 94 -5.25 5.22 -13.10
N VAL A 95 -5.08 5.40 -11.79
CA VAL A 95 -4.11 4.62 -11.01
C VAL A 95 -4.51 3.14 -10.94
N SER A 96 -5.80 2.82 -10.74
CA SER A 96 -6.25 1.42 -10.69
C SER A 96 -6.09 0.72 -12.05
N LEU A 97 -6.43 1.38 -13.15
CA LEU A 97 -6.22 0.85 -14.50
C LEU A 97 -4.73 0.63 -14.80
N ALA A 98 -3.89 1.60 -14.43
CA ALA A 98 -2.44 1.49 -14.62
C ALA A 98 -1.86 0.32 -13.82
N LEU A 99 -2.27 0.10 -12.56
CA LEU A 99 -1.81 -1.05 -11.78
C LEU A 99 -2.26 -2.39 -12.38
N PHE A 100 -3.51 -2.47 -12.82
CA PHE A 100 -4.03 -3.69 -13.46
C PHE A 100 -3.23 -4.04 -14.71
N LEU A 101 -2.97 -3.07 -15.58
CA LEU A 101 -2.16 -3.28 -16.78
C LEU A 101 -0.69 -3.57 -16.47
N THR A 102 -0.11 -2.95 -15.44
CA THR A 102 1.27 -3.24 -15.00
C THR A 102 1.41 -4.68 -14.50
N TYR A 103 0.38 -5.26 -13.90
CA TYR A 103 0.39 -6.67 -13.49
C TYR A 103 0.20 -7.64 -14.66
N PHE A 104 -0.54 -7.24 -15.69
CA PHE A 104 -0.75 -8.06 -16.88
C PHE A 104 0.50 -8.18 -17.77
N VAL A 105 1.30 -7.12 -17.83
CA VAL A 105 2.56 -7.04 -18.61
C VAL A 105 3.70 -7.69 -17.85
#